data_AF-A0A3A0FW61-F1
#
_entry.id   AF-A0A3A0FW61-F1
#
_cell.length_a   1.000
_cell.length_b   1.000
_cell.length_c   1.000
_cell.angle_alpha   90.00
_cell.angle_beta   90.00
_cell.angle_gamma   90.00
#
_symmetry.space_group_name_H-M   'P 1'
#
loop_
_entity.id
_entity.type
_entity.pdbx_description
1 polymer ?
#
loop_
_entity_poly.entity_id
_entity_poly.type
_entity_poly.pdbx_seq_one_letter_code
_entity_poly.pdbx_strand_id
1 'polypeptide(L)' 'MSKPDRDIEAKAMNLPSKERARLAERLIASLEGEPEIETDAQWLEESERRLAQIETGQVAGIPASEVLGRSRSALR' A
#
# COMPACT_ATOMS: atom_id res chain seq x y z
N MET A 1 -29.37 16.14 -4.94
CA MET A 1 -28.14 16.97 -4.85
C MET A 1 -26.95 16.04 -5.02
N SER A 2 -25.97 16.38 -5.87
CA SER A 2 -24.77 15.53 -6.07
C SER A 2 -24.02 15.37 -4.76
N LYS A 3 -23.43 14.19 -4.50
CA LYS A 3 -22.64 13.97 -3.29
C LYS A 3 -21.28 14.68 -3.46
N PRO A 4 -20.80 15.43 -2.45
CA PRO A 4 -19.59 16.27 -2.58
C PRO A 4 -18.32 15.51 -2.99
N ASP A 5 -18.21 14.23 -2.64
CA ASP A 5 -17.12 13.33 -2.99
C ASP A 5 -16.99 13.11 -4.50
N ARG A 6 -18.10 12.98 -5.22
CA ARG A 6 -18.10 12.73 -6.67
C ARG A 6 -17.57 13.91 -7.48
N ASP A 7 -17.89 15.12 -7.06
CA ASP A 7 -17.43 16.34 -7.74
C ASP A 7 -15.92 16.55 -7.51
N ILE A 8 -15.39 16.13 -6.34
CA ILE A 8 -13.96 16.17 -6.03
C ILE A 8 -13.22 15.09 -6.82
N GLU A 9 -13.77 13.87 -6.89
CA GLU A 9 -13.23 12.77 -7.68
C GLU A 9 -13.08 13.15 -9.16
N ALA A 10 -14.14 13.71 -9.77
CA ALA A 10 -14.12 14.15 -11.16
C ALA A 10 -13.01 15.19 -11.42
N LYS A 11 -12.81 16.14 -10.50
CA LYS A 11 -11.73 17.13 -10.59
C LYS A 11 -10.35 16.49 -10.45
N ALA A 12 -10.17 15.55 -9.52
CA ALA A 12 -8.92 14.84 -9.33
C ALA A 12 -8.54 13.99 -10.56
N MET A 13 -9.53 13.37 -11.22
CA MET A 13 -9.32 12.58 -12.42
C MET A 13 -8.90 13.42 -13.64
N ASN A 14 -9.28 14.70 -13.67
CA ASN A 14 -8.84 15.65 -14.71
C ASN A 14 -7.40 16.17 -14.52
N LEU A 15 -6.74 15.89 -13.38
CA LEU A 15 -5.36 16.31 -13.15
C LEU A 15 -4.38 15.50 -14.02
N PRO A 16 -3.23 16.08 -14.40
CA PRO A 16 -2.11 15.33 -14.95
C PRO A 16 -1.67 14.20 -14.01
N SER A 17 -1.16 13.09 -14.56
CA SER A 17 -0.84 11.88 -13.79
C SER A 17 0.08 12.15 -12.58
N LYS A 18 1.06 13.05 -12.72
CA LYS A 18 1.99 13.39 -11.64
C LYS A 18 1.31 14.15 -10.50
N GLU A 19 0.37 15.03 -10.82
CA GLU A 19 -0.38 15.80 -9.83
C GLU A 19 -1.41 14.92 -9.13
N ARG A 20 -2.08 14.03 -9.87
CA ARG A 20 -2.97 13.02 -9.29
C ARG A 20 -2.23 12.08 -8.34
N ALA A 21 -1.01 11.64 -8.68
CA ALA A 21 -0.19 10.81 -7.80
C ALA A 21 0.15 11.53 -6.48
N ARG A 22 0.57 12.81 -6.55
CA ARG A 22 0.84 13.64 -5.36
C ARG A 22 -0.40 13.86 -4.51
N LEU A 23 -1.57 14.05 -5.13
CA LEU A 23 -2.83 14.18 -4.42
C LEU A 23 -3.19 12.86 -3.70
N ALA A 24 -3.04 11.73 -4.38
CA ALA A 24 -3.28 10.41 -3.79
C ALA A 24 -2.36 10.15 -2.59
N GLU A 25 -1.06 10.46 -2.69
CA GLU A 25 -0.11 10.37 -1.58
C GLU A 25 -0.57 11.17 -0.36
N ARG A 26 -0.96 12.44 -0.55
CA ARG A 26 -1.45 13.30 0.54
C ARG A 26 -2.76 12.80 1.15
N LEU A 27 -3.67 12.27 0.34
CA LEU A 27 -4.93 11.72 0.82
C LEU A 27 -4.69 10.46 1.63
N ILE A 28 -3.83 9.55 1.17
CA ILE A 28 -3.45 8.34 1.92
C ILE A 28 -2.81 8.72 3.26
N ALA A 29 -1.83 9.64 3.24
CA ALA A 29 -1.20 10.13 4.46
C ALA A 29 -2.19 10.80 5.44
N SER A 30 -3.28 11.39 4.93
CA SER A 30 -4.32 11.97 5.80
C SER A 30 -5.21 10.93 6.48
N LEU A 31 -5.18 9.68 6.01
CA LEU A 31 -5.89 8.55 6.62
C LEU A 31 -5.06 7.83 7.67
N GLU A 32 -3.74 8.03 7.66
CA GLU A 32 -2.85 7.52 8.70
C GLU A 32 -3.15 8.30 9.99
N GLY A 33 -3.81 7.62 10.93
CA GLY A 33 -4.06 8.15 12.28
C GLY A 33 -2.77 8.20 13.12
N GLU A 34 -2.90 8.52 14.40
CA GLU A 34 -1.77 8.35 15.32
C GLU A 34 -1.35 6.86 15.33
N PRO A 35 -0.04 6.55 15.26
CA PRO A 35 0.44 5.18 15.34
C PRO A 35 -0.10 4.53 16.62
N GLU A 36 -0.90 3.48 16.47
CA GLU A 36 -1.37 2.69 17.60
C GLU A 36 -0.26 1.72 18.01
N ILE A 37 0.33 1.94 19.18
CA ILE A 37 1.43 1.14 19.74
C ILE A 37 1.10 -0.37 19.71
N GLU A 38 -0.16 -0.74 19.94
CA GLU A 38 -0.62 -2.13 19.89
C GLU A 38 -0.55 -2.71 18.47
N THR A 39 -0.95 -1.93 17.46
CA THR A 39 -0.86 -2.33 16.05
C THR A 39 0.60 -2.52 15.63
N ASP A 40 1.50 -1.60 16.02
CA ASP A 40 2.92 -1.70 15.71
C ASP A 40 3.58 -2.94 16.35
N ALA A 41 3.21 -3.26 17.59
CA ALA A 41 3.70 -4.45 18.28
C ALA A 41 3.25 -5.75 17.59
N GLN A 42 1.99 -5.82 17.16
CA GLN A 42 1.45 -6.97 16.41
C GLN A 42 2.15 -7.13 15.05
N TRP A 43 2.43 -6.03 14.36
CA TRP A 43 3.18 -6.05 13.11
C TRP A 43 4.62 -6.53 13.29
N LEU A 44 5.28 -6.12 14.36
CA LEU A 44 6.63 -6.56 14.68
C LEU A 44 6.66 -8.08 14.95
N GLU A 45 5.76 -8.57 15.81
CA GLU A 45 5.64 -10.00 16.13
C GLU A 45 5.42 -10.84 14.86
N GLU A 46 4.48 -10.43 14.00
CA GLU A 46 4.20 -11.14 12.75
C GLU A 46 5.39 -11.10 11.78
N SER A 47 6.12 -9.98 11.74
CA SER A 47 7.30 -9.82 10.88
C SER A 47 8.43 -10.75 11.32
N GLU A 48 8.73 -10.82 12.62
CA GLU A 48 9.73 -11.71 13.19
C GLU A 48 9.35 -13.18 12.96
N ARG A 49 8.07 -13.53 13.18
CA ARG A 49 7.55 -14.88 12.94
C ARG A 49 7.74 -15.29 11.48
N ARG A 50 7.41 -14.41 10.51
CA ARG A 50 7.57 -14.71 9.08
C ARG A 50 9.02 -14.83 8.66
N LEU A 51 9.90 -13.96 9.19
CA LEU A 51 11.32 -14.05 8.92
C LEU A 51 11.88 -15.41 9.37
N ALA A 52 11.58 -15.83 10.60
CA ALA A 52 12.00 -17.12 11.13
C ALA A 52 11.50 -18.30 10.27
N GLN A 53 10.26 -18.25 9.78
CA GLN A 53 9.71 -19.27 8.89
C GLN A 53 10.47 -19.38 7.56
N ILE A 54 10.93 -18.26 7.01
CA ILE A 54 11.73 -18.23 5.79
C ILE A 54 13.14 -18.77 6.07
N GLU A 55 13.80 -18.29 7.13
CA GLU A 55 15.17 -18.68 7.48
C GLU A 55 15.29 -20.16 7.82
N THR A 56 14.28 -20.72 8.49
CA THR A 56 14.21 -22.16 8.82
C THR A 56 13.74 -23.03 7.66
N GLY A 57 13.32 -22.43 6.54
CA GLY A 57 12.77 -23.15 5.39
C GLY A 57 11.38 -23.77 5.63
N GLN A 58 10.70 -23.40 6.72
CA GLN A 58 9.30 -23.78 6.97
C GLN A 58 8.37 -23.22 5.88
N VAL A 59 8.72 -22.07 5.30
CA VAL A 59 8.02 -21.47 4.18
C VAL A 59 9.00 -21.17 3.04
N ALA A 60 8.63 -21.53 1.81
CA ALA A 60 9.38 -21.17 0.62
C ALA A 60 9.02 -19.76 0.15
N GLY A 61 10.02 -18.88 0.05
CA GLY A 61 9.87 -17.56 -0.56
C GLY A 61 9.70 -17.63 -2.08
N ILE A 62 9.12 -16.57 -2.66
CA ILE A 62 9.07 -16.38 -4.12
C ILE A 62 10.23 -15.45 -4.51
N PRO A 63 10.98 -15.75 -5.59
CA PRO A 63 12.02 -14.86 -6.07
C PRO A 63 11.50 -13.43 -6.33
N ALA A 64 12.25 -12.43 -5.86
CA ALA A 64 11.85 -11.03 -6.00
C ALA A 64 11.62 -10.60 -7.46
N SER A 65 12.41 -11.14 -8.39
CA SER A 65 12.25 -10.89 -9.83
C SER A 65 10.89 -11.34 -10.36
N GLU A 66 10.37 -12.46 -9.86
CA GLU A 66 9.07 -13.00 -10.25
C GLU A 66 7.93 -12.14 -9.71
N VAL A 67 7.99 -11.78 -8.41
CA VAL A 67 6.98 -10.91 -7.78
C VAL A 67 6.93 -9.55 -8.47
N LEU A 68 8.08 -8.90 -8.67
CA LEU A 68 8.17 -7.60 -9.33
C LEU A 68 7.73 -7.68 -10.80
N GLY A 69 8.03 -8.77 -11.49
CA GLY A 69 7.59 -9.02 -12.87
C GLY A 69 6.07 -9.08 -12.99
N ARG A 70 5.41 -9.81 -12.07
CA ARG A 70 3.94 -9.90 -11.99
C ARG A 70 3.31 -8.54 -11.72
N SER A 71 3.80 -7.80 -10.71
CA SER A 71 3.26 -6.48 -10.37
C SER A 71 3.36 -5.47 -11.52
N ARG A 72 4.49 -5.42 -12.22
CA ARG A 72 4.65 -4.53 -13.38
C ARG A 72 3.74 -4.88 -14.55
N SER A 73 3.47 -6.18 -14.74
CA SER A 73 2.58 -6.63 -15.82
C SER A 73 1.12 -6.28 -15.53
N ALA A 74 0.70 -6.26 -14.26
CA ALA A 74 -0.64 -5.87 -13.86
C ALA A 74 -0.93 -4.36 -13.96
N LEU A 75 0.11 -3.53 -14.17
CA LEU A 75 0.00 -2.08 -14.33
C LEU A 75 0.00 -1.63 -15.80
N ARG A 76 0.03 -2.58 -16.75
CA ARG A 76 -0.12 -2.33 -18.19
C ARG A 76 -1.57 -2.55 -18.63
#